data_AF-A0A180EWR6-F1
#
_entry.id   AF-A0A180EWR6-F1
#
_cell.length_a   1.000
_cell.length_b   1.000
_cell.length_c   1.000
_cell.angle_alpha   90.00
_cell.angle_beta   90.00
_cell.angle_gamma   90.00
#
_symmetry.space_group_name_H-M   'P 1'
#
loop_
_entity.id
_entity.type
_entity.pdbx_description
1 polymer ?
#
loop_
_entity_poly.entity_id
_entity_poly.type
_entity_poly.pdbx_seq_one_letter_code
_entity_poly.pdbx_strand_id
1 'polypeptide(L)'
;MERSLPAWQPTSLQYRELLDLCRELSSVKKDLVRAKCRLHAMEHSWHRNARVTALKTGQIEFYTWVAEEIEIEIKILAEEDRVLKEKADRRTKVKGLGLITAVAVLCETNGFRLFNNIR
;
A
#
# COMPACT_ATOMS: atom_id res chain seq x y z
N MET A 1 14.96 4.98 37.42
CA MET A 1 15.10 6.10 36.48
C MET A 1 13.94 6.01 35.50
N GLU A 2 13.14 7.07 35.42
CA GLU A 2 12.01 7.16 34.51
C GLU A 2 12.51 7.55 33.10
N ARG A 3 12.01 6.91 32.04
CA ARG A 3 12.49 7.20 30.67
C ARG A 3 11.93 8.57 30.24
N SER A 4 12.83 9.52 29.93
CA SER A 4 12.46 10.76 29.25
C SER A 4 12.15 10.45 27.79
N LEU A 5 10.87 10.43 27.42
CA LEU A 5 10.42 10.21 26.04
C LEU A 5 10.21 11.55 25.33
N PRO A 6 10.64 11.69 24.07
CA PRO A 6 10.34 12.88 23.29
C PRO A 6 8.82 13.02 23.08
N ALA A 7 8.34 14.26 23.06
CA ALA A 7 6.94 14.55 22.78
C ALA A 7 6.52 14.01 21.41
N TRP A 8 5.29 13.51 21.32
CA TRP A 8 4.71 13.09 20.05
C TRP A 8 4.69 14.26 19.06
N GLN A 9 4.99 13.97 17.80
CA GLN A 9 5.09 14.96 16.74
C GLN A 9 4.30 14.45 15.53
N PRO A 10 3.48 15.30 14.88
CA PRO A 10 2.70 14.88 13.72
C PRO A 10 3.61 14.43 12.57
N THR A 11 3.03 13.59 11.71
CA THR A 11 3.62 13.12 10.46
C THR A 11 3.73 14.29 9.48
N SER A 12 4.80 14.33 8.66
CA SER A 12 4.89 15.37 7.62
C SER A 12 3.78 15.20 6.59
N LEU A 13 3.46 16.26 5.84
CA LEU A 13 2.43 16.21 4.80
C LEU A 13 2.74 15.13 3.75
N GLN A 14 4.00 15.03 3.31
CA GLN A 14 4.45 14.02 2.34
C GLN A 14 4.25 12.58 2.84
N TYR A 15 4.61 12.31 4.11
CA TYR A 15 4.36 10.99 4.70
C TYR A 15 2.87 10.69 4.83
N ARG A 16 2.03 11.71 5.02
CA ARG A 16 0.58 11.54 5.10
C ARG A 16 -0.03 11.23 3.74
N GLU A 17 0.39 11.92 2.68
CA GLU A 17 -0.02 11.63 1.30
C GLU A 17 0.37 10.22 0.89
N LEU A 18 1.60 9.80 1.16
CA LEU A 18 2.06 8.43 0.94
C LEU A 18 1.25 7.39 1.74
N LEU A 19 0.87 7.70 2.98
CA LEU A 19 0.00 6.83 3.78
C LEU A 19 -1.37 6.64 3.15
N ASP A 20 -1.97 7.73 2.69
CA ASP A 20 -3.30 7.70 2.10
C ASP A 20 -3.29 6.88 0.80
N LEU A 21 -2.27 7.05 -0.06
CA LEU A 21 -2.06 6.21 -1.25
C LEU A 21 -1.82 4.73 -0.90
N CYS A 22 -0.99 4.44 0.11
CA CYS A 22 -0.71 3.05 0.53
C CYS A 22 -1.97 2.35 1.07
N ARG A 23 -2.83 3.09 1.79
CA ARG A 23 -4.12 2.60 2.29
C ARG A 23 -5.10 2.37 1.16
N GLU A 24 -5.17 3.30 0.20
CA GLU A 24 -6.03 3.17 -0.96
C GLU A 24 -5.62 1.97 -1.82
N LEU A 25 -4.33 1.79 -2.11
CA LEU A 25 -3.81 0.62 -2.81
C LEU A 25 -4.23 -0.69 -2.11
N SER A 26 -4.16 -0.72 -0.79
CA SER A 26 -4.58 -1.87 0.01
C SER A 26 -6.09 -2.12 -0.08
N SER A 27 -6.90 -1.06 -0.17
CA SER A 27 -8.35 -1.15 -0.38
C SER A 27 -8.67 -1.70 -1.77
N VAL A 28 -8.12 -1.09 -2.82
CA VAL A 28 -8.32 -1.48 -4.22
C VAL A 28 -7.90 -2.93 -4.46
N LYS A 29 -6.76 -3.37 -3.91
CA LYS A 29 -6.32 -4.78 -4.00
C LYS A 29 -7.31 -5.74 -3.35
N LYS A 30 -7.91 -5.37 -2.21
CA LYS A 30 -8.97 -6.20 -1.58
C LYS A 30 -10.21 -6.27 -2.47
N ASP A 31 -10.62 -5.16 -3.08
CA ASP A 31 -11.75 -5.14 -4.01
C ASP A 31 -11.50 -5.95 -5.28
N LEU A 32 -10.28 -5.87 -5.83
CA LEU A 32 -9.84 -6.70 -6.95
C LEU A 32 -9.95 -8.20 -6.62
N VAL A 33 -9.47 -8.63 -5.46
CA VAL A 33 -9.56 -10.03 -5.01
C VAL A 33 -11.02 -10.43 -4.85
N ARG A 34 -11.85 -9.62 -4.18
CA ARG A 34 -13.29 -9.89 -4.03
C ARG A 34 -13.99 -10.02 -5.38
N ALA A 35 -13.66 -9.15 -6.34
CA ALA A 35 -14.23 -9.17 -7.68
C ALA A 35 -13.85 -10.46 -8.44
N LYS A 36 -12.58 -10.87 -8.37
CA LYS A 36 -12.09 -12.15 -8.94
C LYS A 36 -12.79 -13.36 -8.32
N CYS A 37 -12.92 -13.40 -7.00
CA CYS A 37 -13.63 -14.49 -6.32
C CYS A 37 -15.11 -14.57 -6.75
N ARG A 38 -15.78 -13.42 -6.89
CA ARG A 38 -17.18 -13.38 -7.37
C ARG A 38 -17.29 -13.85 -8.81
N LEU A 39 -16.40 -13.41 -9.70
CA LEU A 39 -16.37 -13.87 -11.09
C LEU A 39 -16.22 -15.39 -11.15
N HIS A 40 -15.25 -15.95 -10.42
CA HIS A 40 -15.02 -17.39 -10.37
C HIS A 40 -16.25 -18.16 -9.87
N ALA A 41 -16.90 -17.68 -8.80
CA ALA A 41 -18.14 -18.29 -8.29
C ALA A 41 -19.27 -18.25 -9.33
N MET A 42 -19.38 -17.17 -10.11
CA MET A 42 -20.39 -17.04 -11.16
C MET A 42 -20.11 -17.98 -12.35
N GLU A 43 -18.84 -18.18 -12.71
CA GLU A 43 -18.44 -19.09 -13.79
C GLU A 43 -18.75 -20.55 -13.46
N HIS A 44 -18.73 -20.92 -12.18
CA HIS A 44 -19.09 -22.26 -11.70
C HIS A 44 -20.54 -22.38 -11.19
N SER A 45 -21.34 -21.33 -11.33
CA SER A 45 -22.75 -21.37 -10.96
C SER A 45 -23.59 -22.10 -12.00
N TRP A 46 -24.70 -22.72 -11.57
CA TRP A 46 -25.61 -23.44 -12.46
C TRP A 46 -26.18 -22.54 -13.57
N HIS A 47 -26.40 -21.25 -13.29
CA HIS A 47 -26.87 -20.29 -14.28
C HIS A 47 -25.92 -19.09 -14.41
N ARG A 48 -25.23 -19.02 -15.54
CA ARG A 48 -24.32 -17.90 -15.87
C ARG A 48 -25.05 -16.79 -16.61
N ASN A 49 -25.14 -15.62 -15.99
CA ASN A 49 -25.55 -14.41 -16.69
C ASN A 49 -24.35 -13.75 -17.39
N ALA A 50 -24.32 -13.81 -18.72
CA ALA A 50 -23.23 -13.27 -19.54
C ALA A 50 -23.01 -11.77 -19.33
N ARG A 51 -24.09 -10.99 -19.17
CA ARG A 51 -24.00 -9.54 -18.94
C ARG A 51 -23.35 -9.22 -17.60
N VAL A 52 -23.77 -9.91 -16.53
CA VAL A 52 -23.20 -9.68 -15.18
C VAL A 52 -21.74 -10.12 -15.13
N THR A 53 -21.38 -11.21 -15.83
CA THR A 53 -20.00 -11.67 -15.97
C THR A 53 -19.14 -10.60 -16.64
N ALA A 54 -19.57 -10.06 -17.78
CA ALA A 54 -18.84 -9.00 -18.49
C ALA A 54 -18.66 -7.73 -17.63
N LEU A 55 -19.69 -7.33 -16.87
CA LEU A 55 -19.57 -6.21 -15.93
C LEU A 55 -18.53 -6.48 -14.84
N LYS A 56 -18.47 -7.73 -14.34
CA LYS A 56 -17.49 -8.11 -13.31
C LYS A 56 -16.06 -8.12 -13.87
N THR A 57 -15.87 -8.58 -15.10
CA THR A 57 -14.58 -8.50 -15.79
C THR A 57 -14.12 -7.06 -15.95
N GLY A 58 -14.98 -6.15 -16.40
CA GLY A 58 -14.64 -4.72 -16.49
C GLY A 58 -14.29 -4.09 -15.14
N GLN A 59 -14.93 -4.51 -14.04
CA GLN A 59 -14.52 -4.08 -12.69
C GLN A 59 -13.12 -4.57 -12.32
N ILE A 60 -12.78 -5.81 -12.67
CA ILE A 60 -11.44 -6.37 -12.43
C ILE A 60 -10.37 -5.59 -13.21
N GLU A 61 -10.64 -5.28 -14.47
CA GLU A 61 -9.75 -4.47 -15.32
C GLU A 61 -9.55 -3.07 -14.72
N PHE A 62 -10.64 -2.41 -14.34
CA PHE A 62 -10.59 -1.10 -13.69
C PHE A 62 -9.76 -1.12 -12.40
N TYR A 63 -10.02 -2.06 -11.47
CA TYR A 63 -9.25 -2.15 -10.23
C TYR A 63 -7.78 -2.51 -10.46
N THR A 64 -7.48 -3.27 -11.51
CA THR A 64 -6.09 -3.59 -11.87
C THR A 64 -5.37 -2.32 -12.33
N TRP A 65 -5.98 -1.56 -13.24
CA TRP A 65 -5.44 -0.28 -13.70
C TRP A 65 -5.26 0.72 -12.55
N VAL A 66 -6.27 0.93 -11.71
CA VAL A 66 -6.17 1.85 -10.55
C VAL A 66 -5.04 1.42 -9.61
N ALA A 67 -4.89 0.12 -9.34
CA ALA A 67 -3.81 -0.36 -8.48
C ALA A 67 -2.43 -0.05 -9.07
N GLU A 68 -2.25 -0.24 -10.38
CA GLU A 68 -1.00 0.08 -11.07
C GLU A 68 -0.68 1.58 -11.02
N GLU A 69 -1.66 2.45 -11.26
CA GLU A 69 -1.48 3.91 -11.18
C GLU A 69 -1.03 4.35 -9.78
N ILE A 70 -1.71 3.86 -8.73
CA ILE A 70 -1.34 4.19 -7.35
C ILE A 70 0.07 3.66 -7.02
N GLU A 71 0.44 2.48 -7.51
CA GLU A 71 1.79 1.95 -7.31
C GLU A 71 2.87 2.80 -7.99
N ILE A 72 2.58 3.34 -9.18
CA ILE A 72 3.48 4.27 -9.88
C ILE A 72 3.61 5.57 -9.09
N GLU A 73 2.51 6.14 -8.63
CA GLU A 73 2.50 7.38 -7.85
C GLU A 73 3.28 7.23 -6.54
N ILE A 74 3.08 6.12 -5.81
CA ILE A 74 3.86 5.81 -4.60
C ILE A 74 5.36 5.74 -4.92
N LYS A 75 5.76 5.14 -6.04
CA LYS A 75 7.18 5.04 -6.43
C LYS A 75 7.77 6.42 -6.73
N ILE A 76 7.04 7.26 -7.47
CA ILE A 76 7.49 8.61 -7.80
C ILE A 76 7.70 9.42 -6.52
N LEU A 77 6.68 9.49 -5.66
CA LEU A 77 6.77 10.24 -4.39
C LEU A 77 7.85 9.68 -3.45
N ALA A 78 8.05 8.36 -3.44
CA ALA A 78 9.10 7.74 -2.65
C ALA A 78 10.51 8.00 -3.19
N GLU A 79 10.68 8.20 -4.49
CA GLU A 79 11.95 8.53 -5.11
C GLU A 79 12.34 10.01 -4.98
N GLU A 80 11.35 10.91 -4.94
CA GLU A 80 11.55 12.35 -4.74
C GLU A 80 12.07 12.67 -3.33
N ASP A 81 11.62 11.93 -2.31
CA ASP A 81 12.12 12.08 -0.95
C ASP A 81 13.42 11.28 -0.76
N ARG A 82 14.58 11.97 -0.89
CA ARG A 82 15.91 11.38 -0.67
C ARG A 82 16.06 10.70 0.69
N VAL A 83 15.45 11.26 1.74
CA VAL A 83 15.55 10.71 3.11
C VAL A 83 14.73 9.44 3.21
N LEU A 84 13.54 9.42 2.61
CA LEU A 84 12.70 8.24 2.52
C LEU A 84 13.37 7.15 1.67
N LYS A 85 13.92 7.51 0.50
CA LYS A 85 14.64 6.60 -0.38
C LYS A 85 15.82 5.91 0.32
N GLU A 86 16.67 6.68 1.00
CA GLU A 86 17.78 6.09 1.77
C GLU A 86 17.29 5.17 2.92
N LYS A 87 16.18 5.51 3.56
CA LYS A 87 15.59 4.68 4.62
C LYS A 87 14.92 3.43 4.05
N ALA A 88 14.27 3.55 2.89
CA ALA A 88 13.64 2.46 2.18
C ALA A 88 14.70 1.49 1.65
N ASP A 89 15.74 1.97 0.97
CA ASP A 89 16.84 1.17 0.42
C ASP A 89 17.60 0.40 1.51
N ARG A 90 17.75 1.00 2.71
CA ARG A 90 18.34 0.30 3.86
C ARG A 90 17.44 -0.84 4.37
N ARG A 91 16.12 -0.74 4.22
CA ARG A 91 15.12 -1.69 4.75
C ARG A 91 14.66 -2.72 3.72
N THR A 92 14.65 -2.40 2.43
CA THR A 92 14.39 -3.35 1.33
C THR A 92 15.54 -4.35 1.14
N LYS A 93 16.70 -4.13 1.78
CA LYS A 93 17.76 -5.16 1.94
C LYS A 93 17.29 -6.40 2.69
N VAL A 94 16.19 -6.32 3.44
CA VAL A 94 15.54 -7.50 4.02
C VAL A 94 14.94 -8.33 2.89
N LYS A 95 15.48 -9.55 2.69
CA LYS A 95 14.98 -10.49 1.67
C LYS A 95 13.45 -10.66 1.81
N GLY A 96 12.74 -10.44 0.71
CA GLY A 96 11.29 -10.64 0.62
C GLY A 96 10.44 -9.40 0.92
N LEU A 97 11.05 -8.26 1.29
CA LEU A 97 10.30 -7.01 1.50
C LEU A 97 10.28 -6.17 0.21
N GLY A 98 9.09 -6.03 -0.39
CA GLY A 98 8.89 -5.15 -1.54
C GLY A 98 8.91 -3.67 -1.17
N LEU A 99 9.24 -2.80 -2.14
CA LEU A 99 9.34 -1.35 -1.94
C LEU A 99 8.06 -0.75 -1.32
N ILE A 100 6.89 -1.09 -1.84
CA ILE A 100 5.59 -0.57 -1.35
C ILE A 100 5.37 -0.94 0.12
N THR A 101 5.68 -2.17 0.51
CA THR A 101 5.57 -2.62 1.91
C THR A 101 6.57 -1.89 2.80
N ALA A 102 7.80 -1.67 2.31
CA ALA A 102 8.80 -0.89 3.04
C ALA A 102 8.35 0.57 3.24
N VAL A 103 7.81 1.20 2.20
CA VAL A 103 7.26 2.56 2.24
C VAL A 103 6.08 2.63 3.20
N ALA A 104 5.12 1.71 3.12
CA ALA A 104 3.97 1.66 4.03
C ALA A 104 4.41 1.60 5.51
N VAL A 105 5.32 0.68 5.85
CA VAL A 105 5.87 0.55 7.21
C VAL A 105 6.61 1.81 7.65
N LEU A 106 7.41 2.41 6.75
CA LEU A 106 8.10 3.66 7.05
C LEU A 106 7.12 4.79 7.33
N CYS A 107 6.05 4.91 6.54
CA CYS A 107 5.09 5.98 6.75
C CYS A 107 4.24 5.76 8.01
N GLU A 108 3.83 4.51 8.30
CA GLU A 108 3.08 4.16 9.53
C GLU A 108 3.90 4.45 10.80
N THR A 109 5.22 4.25 10.74
CA THR A 109 6.14 4.47 11.86
C THR A 109 6.76 5.87 11.85
N ASN A 110 6.33 6.75 10.95
CA ASN A 110 6.89 8.10 10.77
C ASN A 110 8.43 8.08 10.65
N GLY A 111 8.92 7.19 9.79
CA GLY A 111 10.34 6.96 9.53
C GLY A 111 11.11 6.43 10.74
N PHE A 112 10.44 5.74 11.66
CA PHE A 112 10.95 5.27 12.96
C PHE A 112 11.49 6.37 13.87
N ARG A 113 11.01 7.61 13.73
CA ARG A 113 11.53 8.79 14.46
C ARG A 113 11.49 8.67 15.98
N LEU A 114 10.52 7.91 16.52
CA LEU A 114 10.37 7.69 17.97
C LEU A 114 11.10 6.44 18.47
N PHE A 115 11.75 5.68 17.58
CA PHE A 115 12.51 4.49 17.94
C PHE A 115 13.98 4.87 18.11
N ASN A 116 14.44 4.82 19.35
CA ASN A 116 15.86 4.93 19.69
C ASN A 116 16.46 3.54 19.86
N ASN A 117 17.78 3.43 19.65
CA ASN A 117 18.51 2.22 20.00
C ASN A 117 18.31 1.92 21.49
N ILE A 118 18.17 0.65 21.84
CA ILE A 118 17.96 0.21 23.24
C ILE A 118 19.26 0.35 24.06
N ARG A 119 20.38 0.63 23.39
CA ARG A 119 21.71 0.71 23.97
C ARG A 119 22.08 2.11 24.43
#